data_AF-A0A024TP62-F1
#
_entry.id   AF-A0A024TP62-F1
#
_cell.length_a   1.000
_cell.length_b   1.000
_cell.length_c   1.000
_cell.angle_alpha   90.00
_cell.angle_beta   90.00
_cell.angle_gamma   90.00
#
_symmetry.space_group_name_H-M   'P 1'
#
loop_
_entity.id
_entity.type
_entity.pdbx_description
1 polymer ?
#
loop_
_entity_poly.entity_id
_entity_poly.type
_entity_poly.pdbx_seq_one_letter_code
_entity_poly.pdbx_strand_id
1 'polypeptide(L)'
;MIDPSTVASGKVVVAKVTGKCRNILLGERTALNILTRASGIATQAAAAVKVARSLGWHGHVAGTRKTTPGFRVVEKYALLVAGASTHRNDLSQMVMLKDNHVWASGSITNAVKRAKTAAGFSMKIEVECRKLEEAVEAATAGADIVMLDNFEPPQLKQVAATLKQQFPHLLIEASGGITIDSMGDFVSPHVDIISQGKLTQGYGAVDFSLKIQKCEGIVAAE
;
A
#
# COMPACT_ATOMS: atom_id res chain seq x y z
N MET A 1 17.18 -6.91 -4.58
CA MET A 1 16.16 -7.40 -5.52
C MET A 1 16.84 -8.17 -6.64
N ILE A 2 16.19 -9.19 -7.18
CA ILE A 2 16.67 -9.89 -8.38
C ILE A 2 16.42 -8.96 -9.56
N ASP A 3 17.46 -8.66 -10.33
CA ASP A 3 17.36 -7.80 -11.51
C ASP A 3 17.75 -8.61 -12.76
N PRO A 4 16.78 -9.07 -13.56
CA PRO A 4 17.06 -9.87 -14.75
C PRO A 4 17.79 -9.09 -15.85
N SER A 5 17.79 -7.75 -15.82
CA SER A 5 18.56 -6.93 -16.79
C SER A 5 20.07 -7.06 -16.62
N THR A 6 20.52 -7.55 -15.47
CA THR A 6 21.95 -7.80 -15.19
C THR A 6 22.49 -9.07 -15.85
N VAL A 7 21.64 -9.85 -16.51
CA VAL A 7 22.01 -11.10 -17.19
C VAL A 7 21.68 -11.02 -18.67
N ALA A 8 22.65 -11.37 -19.54
CA ALA A 8 22.51 -11.24 -21.00
C ALA A 8 21.30 -12.00 -21.59
N SER A 9 20.86 -13.09 -20.97
CA SER A 9 19.68 -13.85 -21.40
C SER A 9 18.35 -13.19 -21.03
N GLY A 10 18.37 -12.18 -20.15
CA GLY A 10 17.19 -11.62 -19.50
C GLY A 10 16.44 -12.59 -18.58
N LYS A 11 17.00 -13.78 -18.31
CA LYS A 11 16.34 -14.85 -17.54
C LYS A 11 17.22 -15.30 -16.38
N VAL A 12 16.68 -15.17 -15.17
CA VAL A 12 17.35 -15.57 -13.93
C VAL A 12 16.62 -16.78 -13.34
N VAL A 13 17.37 -17.81 -12.97
CA VAL A 13 16.81 -18.94 -12.23
C VAL A 13 16.57 -18.50 -10.79
N VAL A 14 15.30 -18.35 -10.41
CA VAL A 14 14.92 -17.90 -9.06
C VAL A 14 14.58 -19.03 -8.09
N ALA A 15 14.28 -20.23 -8.62
CA ALA A 15 13.93 -21.41 -7.83
C ALA A 15 14.11 -22.70 -8.64
N LYS A 16 14.21 -23.83 -7.94
CA LYS A 16 14.08 -25.19 -8.51
C LYS A 16 12.98 -25.93 -7.76
N VAL A 17 12.11 -26.64 -8.50
CA VAL A 17 10.98 -27.41 -7.95
C VAL A 17 11.14 -28.87 -8.36
N THR A 18 10.98 -29.79 -7.42
CA THR A 18 11.14 -31.25 -7.65
C THR A 18 9.90 -31.98 -7.18
N GLY A 19 9.47 -33.00 -7.93
CA GLY A 19 8.27 -33.77 -7.62
C GLY A 19 7.78 -34.56 -8.83
N LYS A 20 6.67 -35.29 -8.65
CA LYS A 20 6.01 -35.99 -9.76
C LYS A 20 5.60 -34.97 -10.82
N CYS A 21 5.99 -35.19 -12.08
CA CYS A 21 5.73 -34.27 -13.20
C CYS A 21 4.27 -33.78 -13.24
N ARG A 22 3.30 -34.69 -13.13
CA ARG A 22 1.86 -34.36 -13.08
C ARG A 22 1.49 -33.33 -12.00
N ASN A 23 2.12 -33.39 -10.83
CA ASN A 23 1.81 -32.49 -9.71
C ASN A 23 2.42 -31.11 -9.94
N ILE A 24 3.62 -31.06 -10.53
CA ILE A 24 4.28 -29.80 -10.89
C ILE A 24 3.44 -29.06 -11.94
N LEU A 25 3.05 -29.75 -13.00
CA LEU A 25 2.24 -29.16 -14.08
C LEU A 25 0.84 -28.75 -13.59
N LEU A 26 0.23 -29.52 -12.67
CA LEU A 26 -1.03 -29.15 -12.04
C LEU A 26 -0.92 -27.84 -11.23
N GLY A 27 0.18 -27.66 -10.50
CA GLY A 27 0.41 -26.47 -9.67
C GLY A 27 0.94 -25.25 -10.44
N GLU A 28 1.50 -25.45 -11.63
CA GLU A 28 2.26 -24.45 -12.38
C GLU A 28 1.50 -23.13 -12.55
N ARG A 29 0.31 -23.18 -13.16
CA ARG A 29 -0.40 -21.95 -13.54
C ARG A 29 -0.81 -21.15 -12.31
N THR A 30 -1.30 -21.83 -11.27
CA THR A 30 -1.70 -21.18 -10.01
C THR A 30 -0.49 -20.53 -9.33
N ALA A 31 0.63 -21.26 -9.20
CA ALA A 31 1.84 -20.75 -8.58
C ALA A 31 2.41 -19.53 -9.33
N LEU A 32 2.54 -19.62 -10.66
CA LEU A 32 3.04 -18.52 -11.49
C LEU A 32 2.12 -17.31 -11.42
N ASN A 33 0.80 -17.49 -11.50
CA ASN A 33 -0.15 -16.39 -11.45
C ASN A 33 -0.12 -15.61 -10.13
N ILE A 34 0.09 -16.31 -9.01
CA ILE A 34 0.23 -15.70 -7.68
C ILE A 34 1.57 -14.94 -7.62
N LEU A 35 2.68 -15.60 -8.01
CA LEU A 35 4.01 -15.02 -7.93
C LEU A 35 4.16 -13.78 -8.83
N THR A 36 3.62 -13.83 -10.05
CA THR A 36 3.58 -12.71 -10.99
C THR A 36 2.88 -11.49 -10.39
N ARG A 37 1.72 -11.69 -9.76
CA ARG A 37 0.95 -10.58 -9.14
C ARG A 37 1.65 -10.02 -7.92
N ALA A 38 2.07 -10.88 -7.01
CA ALA A 38 2.78 -10.47 -5.80
C ALA A 38 4.07 -9.71 -6.15
N SER A 39 4.84 -10.19 -7.13
CA SER A 39 6.09 -9.55 -7.53
C SER A 39 5.86 -8.23 -8.27
N GLY A 40 4.77 -8.10 -9.05
CA GLY A 40 4.38 -6.84 -9.68
C GLY A 40 4.09 -5.74 -8.65
N ILE A 41 3.27 -6.06 -7.65
CA ILE A 41 2.96 -5.17 -6.52
C ILE A 41 4.24 -4.81 -5.76
N ALA A 42 5.05 -5.81 -5.41
CA ALA A 42 6.28 -5.59 -4.66
C ALA A 42 7.28 -4.70 -5.42
N THR A 43 7.43 -4.91 -6.73
CA THR A 43 8.29 -4.11 -7.59
C THR A 43 7.85 -2.65 -7.61
N GLN A 44 6.55 -2.41 -7.84
CA GLN A 44 6.00 -1.05 -7.87
C GLN A 44 6.11 -0.36 -6.52
N ALA A 45 5.78 -1.05 -5.42
CA ALA A 45 5.89 -0.50 -4.08
C ALA A 45 7.35 -0.21 -3.69
N ALA A 46 8.29 -1.07 -4.08
CA ALA A 46 9.71 -0.84 -3.82
C ALA A 46 10.23 0.38 -4.59
N ALA A 47 9.74 0.60 -5.81
CA ALA A 47 10.04 1.82 -6.57
C ALA A 47 9.50 3.08 -5.86
N ALA A 48 8.26 3.05 -5.37
CA ALA A 48 7.68 4.16 -4.60
C ALA A 48 8.47 4.46 -3.31
N VAL A 49 8.82 3.41 -2.54
CA VAL A 49 9.66 3.53 -1.35
C VAL A 49 11.03 4.11 -1.70
N LYS A 50 11.66 3.66 -2.79
CA LYS A 50 12.95 4.19 -3.25
C LYS A 50 12.87 5.67 -3.58
N VAL A 51 11.83 6.11 -4.30
CA VAL A 51 11.60 7.53 -4.61
C VAL A 51 11.48 8.35 -3.32
N ALA A 52 10.58 7.93 -2.41
CA ALA A 52 10.42 8.53 -1.09
C ALA A 52 11.75 8.72 -0.34
N ARG A 53 12.57 7.65 -0.28
CA ARG A 53 13.86 7.68 0.43
C ARG A 53 14.91 8.54 -0.29
N SER A 54 14.92 8.57 -1.62
CA SER A 54 15.82 9.45 -2.38
C SER A 54 15.55 10.94 -2.17
N LEU A 55 14.31 11.29 -1.77
CA LEU A 55 13.91 12.64 -1.40
C LEU A 55 14.23 12.98 0.08
N GLY A 56 14.91 12.08 0.80
CA GLY A 56 15.20 12.24 2.23
C GLY A 56 13.97 12.12 3.14
N TRP A 57 12.84 11.63 2.63
CA TRP A 57 11.63 11.45 3.43
C TRP A 57 11.66 10.11 4.16
N HIS A 58 11.40 10.15 5.46
CA HIS A 58 11.48 8.98 6.35
C HIS A 58 10.10 8.44 6.80
N GLY A 59 9.01 9.02 6.28
CA GLY A 59 7.66 8.52 6.55
C GLY A 59 7.33 7.19 5.86
N HIS A 60 6.06 6.82 5.91
CA HIS A 60 5.54 5.53 5.44
C HIS A 60 4.85 5.66 4.08
N VAL A 61 5.41 5.02 3.05
CA VAL A 61 4.64 4.69 1.84
C VAL A 61 3.69 3.57 2.20
N ALA A 62 2.39 3.74 1.96
CA ALA A 62 1.37 2.80 2.38
C ALA A 62 0.47 2.34 1.22
N GLY A 63 0.01 1.08 1.28
CA GLY A 63 -1.07 0.59 0.44
C GLY A 63 -2.44 1.02 0.95
N THR A 64 -3.50 0.42 0.40
CA THR A 64 -4.89 0.71 0.80
C THR A 64 -5.71 -0.57 0.92
N ARG A 65 -7.01 -0.47 1.18
CA ARG A 65 -7.96 -1.61 1.08
C ARG A 65 -8.48 -1.85 -0.34
N LYS A 66 -8.01 -1.10 -1.34
CA LYS A 66 -8.37 -1.26 -2.76
C LYS A 66 -7.61 -2.45 -3.37
N THR A 67 -7.94 -3.63 -2.87
CA THR A 67 -7.29 -4.91 -3.17
C THR A 67 -8.25 -5.84 -3.90
N THR A 68 -7.72 -6.82 -4.64
CA THR A 68 -8.53 -7.84 -5.30
C THR A 68 -9.33 -8.66 -4.28
N PRO A 69 -10.66 -8.81 -4.45
CA PRO A 69 -11.48 -9.66 -3.57
C PRO A 69 -10.94 -11.09 -3.48
N GLY A 70 -10.78 -11.61 -2.26
CA GLY A 70 -10.21 -12.94 -2.01
C GLY A 70 -8.68 -13.03 -2.08
N PHE A 71 -7.98 -12.01 -2.57
CA PHE A 71 -6.51 -12.07 -2.77
C PHE A 71 -5.71 -11.10 -1.88
N ARG A 72 -6.41 -10.36 -0.99
CA ARG A 72 -5.83 -9.31 -0.16
C ARG A 72 -4.58 -9.72 0.62
N VAL A 73 -4.55 -10.92 1.19
CA VAL A 73 -3.42 -11.39 2.01
C VAL A 73 -2.13 -11.39 1.20
N VAL A 74 -2.18 -11.87 -0.04
CA VAL A 74 -1.01 -11.90 -0.94
C VAL A 74 -0.60 -10.49 -1.34
N GLU A 75 -1.55 -9.63 -1.70
CA GLU A 75 -1.26 -8.25 -2.11
C GLU A 75 -0.67 -7.42 -0.96
N LYS A 76 -1.17 -7.60 0.26
CA LYS A 76 -0.63 -6.94 1.47
C LYS A 76 0.75 -7.46 1.84
N TYR A 77 0.97 -8.77 1.73
CA TYR A 77 2.29 -9.37 1.92
C TYR A 77 3.31 -8.82 0.91
N ALA A 78 2.92 -8.66 -0.36
CA ALA A 78 3.78 -8.06 -1.37
C ALA A 78 4.21 -6.62 -1.02
N LEU A 79 3.31 -5.81 -0.47
CA LEU A 79 3.65 -4.47 0.04
C LEU A 79 4.69 -4.54 1.17
N LEU A 80 4.52 -5.46 2.13
CA LEU A 80 5.47 -5.66 3.23
C LEU A 80 6.86 -6.04 2.71
N VAL A 81 6.95 -6.98 1.77
CA VAL A 81 8.21 -7.41 1.15
C VAL A 81 8.95 -6.23 0.50
N ALA A 82 8.21 -5.28 -0.06
CA ALA A 82 8.75 -4.08 -0.68
C ALA A 82 9.20 -2.99 0.31
N GLY A 83 8.95 -3.16 1.61
CA GLY A 83 9.18 -2.15 2.64
C GLY A 83 8.10 -1.08 2.70
N ALA A 84 6.96 -1.29 2.03
CA ALA A 84 5.79 -0.43 2.15
C ALA A 84 4.90 -0.91 3.32
N SER A 85 4.23 0.04 3.96
CA SER A 85 3.27 -0.27 5.03
C SER A 85 1.99 -0.85 4.42
N THR A 86 1.43 -1.87 5.05
CA THR A 86 0.16 -2.46 4.57
C THR A 86 -1.00 -1.48 4.69
N HIS A 87 -0.90 -0.47 5.57
CA HIS A 87 -2.06 0.20 6.17
C HIS A 87 -2.94 -0.85 6.89
N ARG A 88 -4.19 -0.50 7.24
CA ARG A 88 -5.13 -1.50 7.77
C ARG A 88 -5.44 -2.59 6.74
N ASN A 89 -5.51 -3.82 7.20
CA ASN A 89 -5.86 -4.98 6.37
C ASN A 89 -7.37 -5.10 6.14
N ASP A 90 -8.17 -4.76 7.14
CA ASP A 90 -9.62 -4.92 7.11
C ASP A 90 -10.31 -3.80 7.91
N LEU A 91 -11.56 -4.04 8.29
CA LEU A 91 -12.38 -3.09 9.05
C LEU A 91 -12.18 -3.21 10.57
N SER A 92 -11.52 -4.26 11.08
CA SER A 92 -11.33 -4.48 12.52
C SER A 92 -9.97 -4.00 13.02
N GLN A 93 -8.98 -3.81 12.15
CA GLN A 93 -7.65 -3.35 12.58
C GLN A 93 -7.58 -1.89 13.01
N MET A 94 -8.37 -1.02 12.40
CA MET A 94 -8.38 0.41 12.70
C MET A 94 -9.70 1.03 12.24
N VAL A 95 -10.28 1.91 13.07
CA VAL A 95 -11.47 2.67 12.70
C VAL A 95 -11.05 3.79 11.75
N MET A 96 -11.66 3.83 10.57
CA MET A 96 -11.47 4.94 9.63
C MET A 96 -12.81 5.57 9.34
N LEU A 97 -12.95 6.82 9.74
CA LEU A 97 -14.13 7.63 9.50
C LEU A 97 -13.97 8.33 8.16
N LYS A 98 -14.85 7.97 7.23
CA LYS A 98 -15.01 8.63 5.93
C LYS A 98 -16.19 9.59 5.95
N ASP A 99 -16.34 10.39 4.89
CA ASP A 99 -17.49 11.26 4.62
C ASP A 99 -18.86 10.68 5.05
N ASN A 100 -19.18 9.46 4.63
CA ASN A 100 -20.44 8.80 4.98
C ASN A 100 -20.66 8.61 6.49
N HIS A 101 -19.61 8.38 7.26
CA HIS A 101 -19.71 8.20 8.71
C HIS A 101 -19.93 9.52 9.44
N VAL A 102 -19.32 10.59 8.92
CA VAL A 102 -19.50 11.96 9.40
C VAL A 102 -20.93 12.40 9.13
N TRP A 103 -21.44 12.20 7.91
CA TRP A 103 -22.82 12.52 7.54
C TRP A 103 -23.83 11.77 8.41
N ALA A 104 -23.62 10.48 8.64
CA ALA A 104 -24.49 9.67 9.49
C ALA A 104 -24.42 10.04 10.99
N SER A 105 -23.38 10.75 11.43
CA SER A 105 -23.21 11.17 12.83
C SER A 105 -23.49 12.67 13.05
N GLY A 106 -23.77 13.42 11.98
CA GLY A 106 -24.04 14.86 11.99
C GLY A 106 -22.81 15.75 12.11
N SER A 107 -21.69 15.28 12.68
CA SER A 107 -20.43 16.02 12.76
C SER A 107 -19.22 15.09 12.92
N ILE A 108 -18.02 15.62 12.65
CA ILE A 108 -16.76 14.90 12.85
C ILE A 108 -16.56 14.61 14.34
N THR A 109 -16.80 15.61 15.20
CA THR A 109 -16.69 15.46 16.65
C THR A 109 -17.55 14.31 17.17
N ASN A 110 -18.79 14.19 16.71
CA ASN A 110 -19.67 13.10 17.12
C ASN A 110 -19.21 11.75 16.57
N ALA A 111 -18.78 11.70 15.32
CA ALA A 111 -18.26 10.48 14.71
C ALA A 111 -17.02 9.95 15.46
N VAL A 112 -16.07 10.83 15.80
CA VAL A 112 -14.85 10.47 16.55
C VAL A 112 -15.20 10.01 17.97
N LYS A 113 -16.09 10.70 18.68
CA LYS A 113 -16.54 10.28 20.02
C LYS A 113 -17.16 8.88 20.02
N ARG A 114 -18.05 8.61 19.06
CA ARG A 114 -18.68 7.28 18.91
C ARG A 114 -17.66 6.21 18.52
N ALA A 115 -16.73 6.55 17.63
CA ALA A 115 -15.63 5.66 17.25
C ALA A 115 -14.76 5.31 18.46
N LYS A 116 -14.41 6.27 19.32
CA LYS A 116 -13.67 6.01 20.57
C LYS A 116 -14.38 5.05 21.50
N THR A 117 -15.68 5.23 21.69
CA THR A 117 -16.48 4.31 22.52
C THR A 117 -16.47 2.89 21.96
N ALA A 118 -16.53 2.72 20.64
CA ALA A 118 -16.51 1.41 19.99
C ALA A 118 -15.09 0.78 19.93
N ALA A 119 -14.06 1.60 19.73
CA ALA A 119 -12.67 1.19 19.56
C ALA A 119 -11.99 0.82 20.89
N GLY A 120 -12.43 1.44 21.99
CA GLY A 120 -11.72 1.35 23.27
C GLY A 120 -10.31 1.95 23.19
N PHE A 121 -9.41 1.49 24.05
CA PHE A 121 -8.04 2.01 24.15
C PHE A 121 -7.06 1.39 23.13
N SER A 122 -7.44 0.29 22.48
CA SER A 122 -6.51 -0.56 21.72
C SER A 122 -6.44 -0.26 20.23
N MET A 123 -7.39 0.50 19.69
CA MET A 123 -7.50 0.76 18.25
C MET A 123 -7.32 2.24 17.95
N LYS A 124 -6.58 2.54 16.88
CA LYS A 124 -6.45 3.90 16.36
C LYS A 124 -7.71 4.34 15.61
N ILE A 125 -7.90 5.65 15.57
CA ILE A 125 -8.96 6.31 14.81
C ILE A 125 -8.34 7.25 13.78
N GLU A 126 -8.62 6.95 12.52
CA GLU A 126 -8.29 7.78 11.37
C GLU A 126 -9.53 8.52 10.87
N VAL A 127 -9.38 9.78 10.49
CA VAL A 127 -10.46 10.59 9.90
C VAL A 127 -10.04 11.16 8.55
N GLU A 128 -10.86 10.94 7.53
CA GLU A 128 -10.71 11.55 6.21
C GLU A 128 -11.27 12.99 6.23
N CYS A 129 -10.43 13.95 5.85
CA CYS A 129 -10.75 15.37 5.85
C CYS A 129 -10.41 15.98 4.48
N ARG A 130 -11.21 16.95 4.03
CA ARG A 130 -11.06 17.64 2.72
C ARG A 130 -10.73 19.13 2.86
N LYS A 131 -10.71 19.66 4.08
CA LYS A 131 -10.32 21.04 4.39
C LYS A 131 -9.71 21.16 5.79
N LEU A 132 -9.03 22.27 6.06
CA LEU A 132 -8.31 22.51 7.31
C LEU A 132 -9.23 22.46 8.53
N GLU A 133 -10.44 23.02 8.43
CA GLU A 133 -11.38 23.11 9.55
C GLU A 133 -11.82 21.72 10.01
N GLU A 134 -12.05 20.80 9.07
CA GLU A 134 -12.39 19.41 9.34
C GLU A 134 -11.22 18.68 10.03
N ALA A 135 -10.00 18.91 9.56
CA ALA A 135 -8.80 18.31 10.13
C ALA A 135 -8.54 18.79 11.56
N VAL A 136 -8.74 20.08 11.83
CA VAL A 136 -8.63 20.65 13.18
C VAL A 136 -9.74 20.10 14.08
N GLU A 137 -10.97 19.97 13.59
CA GLU A 137 -12.07 19.36 14.35
C GLU A 137 -11.76 17.89 14.70
N ALA A 138 -11.28 17.10 13.74
CA ALA A 138 -10.90 15.71 13.93
C ALA A 138 -9.80 15.55 14.99
N ALA A 139 -8.73 16.35 14.87
CA ALA A 139 -7.62 16.34 15.82
C ALA A 139 -8.08 16.77 17.23
N THR A 140 -8.90 17.80 17.33
CA THR A 140 -9.47 18.28 18.61
C THR A 140 -10.37 17.23 19.26
N ALA A 141 -11.16 16.50 18.47
CA ALA A 141 -11.98 15.39 18.95
C ALA A 141 -11.13 14.15 19.36
N GLY A 142 -9.83 14.17 19.04
CA GLY A 142 -8.82 13.21 19.45
C GLY A 142 -8.65 12.05 18.49
N ALA A 143 -8.77 12.29 17.19
CA ALA A 143 -8.30 11.34 16.17
C ALA A 143 -6.78 11.08 16.34
N ASP A 144 -6.34 9.86 16.08
CA ASP A 144 -4.92 9.49 16.08
C ASP A 144 -4.24 9.88 14.77
N ILE A 145 -5.02 9.81 13.67
CA ILE A 145 -4.55 10.04 12.30
C ILE A 145 -5.56 10.95 11.60
N VAL A 146 -5.07 11.97 10.90
CA VAL A 146 -5.85 12.75 9.94
C VAL A 146 -5.35 12.46 8.53
N MET A 147 -6.25 11.98 7.68
CA MET A 147 -6.02 11.80 6.26
C MET A 147 -6.50 13.04 5.51
N LEU A 148 -5.57 13.75 4.86
CA LEU A 148 -5.84 14.84 3.94
C LEU A 148 -6.11 14.25 2.55
N ASP A 149 -7.38 14.14 2.17
CA ASP A 149 -7.81 13.48 0.95
C ASP A 149 -8.00 14.47 -0.21
N ASN A 150 -7.33 14.20 -1.34
CA ASN A 150 -7.39 14.99 -2.58
C ASN A 150 -7.03 16.48 -2.42
N PHE A 151 -6.11 16.81 -1.50
CA PHE A 151 -5.52 18.15 -1.44
C PHE A 151 -4.48 18.34 -2.53
N GLU A 152 -4.38 19.57 -3.05
CA GLU A 152 -3.25 19.98 -3.88
C GLU A 152 -1.97 20.04 -3.04
N PRO A 153 -0.79 19.67 -3.58
CA PRO A 153 0.43 19.54 -2.79
C PRO A 153 0.83 20.79 -1.97
N PRO A 154 0.75 22.03 -2.51
CA PRO A 154 1.08 23.22 -1.72
C PRO A 154 0.14 23.41 -0.52
N GLN A 155 -1.16 23.20 -0.72
CA GLN A 155 -2.18 23.32 0.32
C GLN A 155 -2.00 22.22 1.38
N LEU A 156 -1.75 20.98 0.94
CA LEU A 156 -1.49 19.85 1.83
C LEU A 156 -0.34 20.13 2.78
N LYS A 157 0.78 20.68 2.28
CA LYS A 157 1.94 21.01 3.10
C LYS A 157 1.63 22.08 4.15
N GLN A 158 0.88 23.11 3.77
CA GLN A 158 0.48 24.18 4.69
C GLN A 158 -0.45 23.65 5.79
N VAL A 159 -1.45 22.85 5.43
CA VAL A 159 -2.38 22.24 6.37
C VAL A 159 -1.65 21.28 7.31
N ALA A 160 -0.78 20.42 6.78
CA ALA A 160 0.02 19.50 7.57
C ALA A 160 0.92 20.22 8.59
N ALA A 161 1.59 21.29 8.19
CA ALA A 161 2.42 22.11 9.08
C ALA A 161 1.58 22.73 10.21
N THR A 162 0.41 23.29 9.87
CA THR A 162 -0.52 23.89 10.83
C THR A 162 -0.99 22.86 11.86
N LEU A 163 -1.38 21.68 11.40
CA LEU A 163 -1.83 20.58 12.26
C LEU A 163 -0.72 20.07 13.17
N LYS A 164 0.51 19.88 12.66
CA LYS A 164 1.66 19.45 13.48
C LYS A 164 2.05 20.47 14.53
N GLN A 165 1.90 21.77 14.26
CA GLN A 165 2.18 22.83 15.23
C GLN A 165 1.19 22.79 16.40
N GLN A 166 -0.10 22.56 16.12
CA GLN A 166 -1.15 22.50 17.14
C GLN A 166 -1.23 21.14 17.84
N PHE A 167 -0.96 20.06 17.10
CA PHE A 167 -1.09 18.67 17.53
C PHE A 167 0.17 17.87 17.15
N PRO A 168 1.30 18.03 17.89
CA PRO A 168 2.57 17.41 17.52
C PRO A 168 2.56 15.88 17.45
N HIS A 169 1.64 15.23 18.16
CA HIS A 169 1.47 13.78 18.21
C HIS A 169 0.58 13.21 17.10
N LEU A 170 -0.15 14.06 16.37
CA LEU A 170 -1.07 13.65 15.32
C LEU A 170 -0.30 13.08 14.14
N LEU A 171 -0.70 11.91 13.63
CA LEU A 171 -0.19 11.40 12.37
C LEU A 171 -0.97 12.00 11.20
N ILE A 172 -0.26 12.41 10.15
CA ILE A 172 -0.84 13.03 8.97
C ILE A 172 -0.60 12.11 7.76
N GLU A 173 -1.69 11.70 7.14
CA GLU A 173 -1.70 10.90 5.93
C GLU A 173 -2.10 11.74 4.71
N ALA A 174 -1.33 11.66 3.63
CA ALA A 174 -1.69 12.18 2.32
C ALA A 174 -2.25 11.06 1.45
N SER A 175 -3.43 11.27 0.86
CA SER A 175 -4.09 10.31 -0.02
C SER A 175 -4.87 11.04 -1.13
N GLY A 176 -5.22 10.30 -2.19
CA GLY A 176 -6.04 10.80 -3.29
C GLY A 176 -5.22 11.00 -4.57
N GLY A 177 -5.41 10.13 -5.57
CA GLY A 177 -4.79 10.27 -6.89
C GLY A 177 -3.25 10.17 -6.96
N ILE A 178 -2.55 10.00 -5.84
CA ILE A 178 -1.07 10.02 -5.78
C ILE A 178 -0.48 8.82 -6.55
N THR A 179 0.45 9.10 -7.45
CA THR A 179 1.24 8.12 -8.21
C THR A 179 2.71 8.19 -7.82
N ILE A 180 3.54 7.28 -8.34
CA ILE A 180 5.00 7.34 -8.14
C ILE A 180 5.58 8.63 -8.74
N ASP A 181 5.02 9.11 -9.84
CA ASP A 181 5.50 10.31 -10.52
C ASP A 181 5.13 11.59 -9.75
N SER A 182 3.96 11.62 -9.10
CA SER A 182 3.49 12.80 -8.35
C SER A 182 3.81 12.76 -6.86
N MET A 183 4.17 11.62 -6.28
CA MET A 183 4.35 11.50 -4.82
C MET A 183 5.42 12.42 -4.24
N GLY A 184 6.42 12.80 -5.04
CA GLY A 184 7.47 13.72 -4.60
C GLY A 184 6.92 15.08 -4.19
N ASP A 185 5.83 15.53 -4.82
CA ASP A 185 5.20 16.80 -4.49
C ASP A 185 4.51 16.76 -3.12
N PHE A 186 4.06 15.58 -2.68
CA PHE A 186 3.38 15.38 -1.39
C PHE A 186 4.34 15.16 -0.22
N VAL A 187 5.63 14.92 -0.49
CA VAL A 187 6.65 14.76 0.54
C VAL A 187 6.82 16.05 1.33
N SER A 188 6.79 15.91 2.66
CA SER A 188 6.93 17.01 3.62
C SER A 188 7.39 16.47 4.97
N PRO A 189 8.17 17.23 5.76
CA PRO A 189 8.51 16.86 7.14
C PRO A 189 7.29 16.75 8.07
N HIS A 190 6.14 17.31 7.66
CA HIS A 190 4.90 17.28 8.44
C HIS A 190 3.92 16.19 8.00
N VAL A 191 4.26 15.43 6.94
CA VAL A 191 3.44 14.31 6.44
C VAL A 191 4.14 13.01 6.83
N ASP A 192 3.43 12.16 7.57
CA ASP A 192 3.98 10.91 8.10
C ASP A 192 3.71 9.72 7.19
N ILE A 193 2.59 9.76 6.46
CA ILE A 193 2.11 8.65 5.62
C ILE A 193 1.71 9.20 4.25
N ILE A 194 2.09 8.51 3.19
CA ILE A 194 1.59 8.74 1.83
C ILE A 194 1.00 7.41 1.36
N SER A 195 -0.32 7.33 1.23
CA SER A 195 -0.98 6.11 0.78
C SER A 195 -1.40 6.19 -0.68
N GLN A 196 -1.25 5.05 -1.37
CA GLN A 196 -1.43 4.97 -2.81
C GLN A 196 -2.27 3.74 -3.16
N GLY A 197 -3.48 3.97 -3.70
CA GLY A 197 -4.31 2.89 -4.25
C GLY A 197 -3.65 2.19 -5.45
N LYS A 198 -2.85 2.94 -6.22
CA LYS A 198 -2.19 2.45 -7.44
C LYS A 198 -1.21 1.30 -7.17
N LEU A 199 -0.68 1.18 -5.96
CA LEU A 199 0.23 0.07 -5.60
C LEU A 199 -0.41 -1.30 -5.72
N THR A 200 -1.73 -1.39 -5.49
CA THR A 200 -2.51 -2.63 -5.64
C THR A 200 -3.49 -2.56 -6.82
N GLN A 201 -3.71 -1.38 -7.40
CA GLN A 201 -4.57 -1.16 -8.56
C GLN A 201 -3.76 -0.72 -9.80
N GLY A 202 -3.40 -1.68 -10.64
CA GLY A 202 -2.74 -1.39 -11.93
C GLY A 202 -1.22 -1.41 -11.88
N TYR A 203 -0.68 -2.51 -11.34
CA TYR A 203 0.74 -2.87 -11.39
C TYR A 203 1.10 -3.62 -12.68
N GLY A 204 2.34 -3.47 -13.13
CA GLY A 204 2.91 -4.29 -14.19
C GLY A 204 3.15 -5.73 -13.71
N ALA A 205 2.74 -6.71 -14.50
CA ALA A 205 2.99 -8.12 -14.19
C ALA A 205 4.47 -8.47 -14.42
N VAL A 206 5.09 -9.17 -13.47
CA VAL A 206 6.43 -9.74 -13.65
C VAL A 206 6.32 -11.09 -14.36
N ASP A 207 7.05 -11.26 -15.45
CA ASP A 207 7.04 -12.51 -16.22
C ASP A 207 7.86 -13.60 -15.52
N PHE A 208 7.17 -14.68 -15.11
CA PHE A 208 7.78 -15.88 -14.58
C PHE A 208 7.42 -17.07 -15.47
N SER A 209 8.39 -17.96 -15.70
CA SER A 209 8.15 -19.23 -16.37
C SER A 209 8.70 -20.39 -15.56
N LEU A 210 8.00 -21.52 -15.61
CA LEU A 210 8.48 -22.80 -15.11
C LEU A 210 8.91 -23.65 -16.31
N LYS A 211 10.14 -24.17 -16.27
CA LYS A 211 10.68 -25.03 -17.33
C LYS A 211 11.02 -26.39 -16.74
N ILE A 212 10.39 -27.44 -17.28
CA ILE A 212 10.74 -28.82 -16.93
C ILE A 212 12.12 -29.14 -17.51
N GLN A 213 12.97 -29.76 -16.70
CA GLN A 213 14.24 -30.28 -17.16
C GLN A 213 13.98 -31.36 -18.22
N LYS A 214 14.55 -31.19 -19.41
CA LYS A 214 14.47 -32.22 -20.46
C LYS A 214 15.22 -33.46 -19.97
N CYS A 215 14.63 -34.64 -20.14
CA CYS A 215 15.39 -35.88 -20.05
C CYS A 215 16.35 -35.91 -21.24
N GLU A 216 17.64 -36.08 -20.99
CA GLU A 216 18.60 -36.41 -22.05
C GLU A 216 18.22 -37.80 -22.58
N GLY A 217 17.77 -37.88 -23.85
CA GLY A 217 17.55 -39.16 -24.54
C GLY A 217 16.18 -39.40 -25.22
N ILE A 218 15.20 -38.48 -25.15
CA ILE A 218 13.92 -38.67 -25.88
C ILE A 218 13.51 -37.37 -26.57
N VAL A 219 14.20 -37.00 -27.65
CA VAL A 219 13.59 -36.43 -28.86
C VAL A 219 14.47 -36.81 -30.06
N ALA A 220 14.32 -38.04 -30.53
CA ALA A 220 14.41 -38.32 -31.95
C ALA A 220 13.01 -38.81 -32.35
N ALA A 221 12.25 -37.94 -32.98
CA ALA A 221 11.07 -38.29 -33.75
C ALA A 221 11.07 -37.34 -34.93
N GLU A 222 11.15 -37.95 -36.12
CA GLU A 222 11.17 -37.35 -37.45
C GLU A 222 10.05 -36.32 -37.69
#